data_AF-A0A4Y4DIR1-F1
#
_entry.id   AF-A0A4Y4DIR1-F1
#
_cell.length_a   1.000
_cell.length_b   1.000
_cell.length_c   1.000
_cell.angle_alpha   90.00
_cell.angle_beta   90.00
_cell.angle_gamma   90.00
#
_symmetry.space_group_name_H-M   'P 1'
#
loop_
_entity.id
_entity.type
_entity.pdbx_description
1 polymer ?
#
loop_
_entity_poly.entity_id
_entity_poly.type
_entity_poly.pdbx_seq_one_letter_code
_entity_poly.pdbx_strand_id
1 'polypeptide(L)'
;MSAPNSPFNYIQVVIAALGASYLNVITYFIGGSAGASWELKNGQVVSFALVLAASWVPILLFGLIVFLIGRKNKGICKVAQWIGLIIALVSIISPVMISADAATAVTLSVMHVISGVAWFFAAHYGNKQLHVAAATA
;
A
#
# COMPACT_ATOMS: atom_id res chain seq x y z
N MET A 1 18.14 22.85 -9.76
CA MET A 1 17.00 22.60 -8.85
C MET A 1 17.55 22.01 -7.57
N SER A 2 17.27 22.60 -6.40
CA SER A 2 17.67 22.01 -5.12
C SER A 2 16.91 20.70 -4.90
N ALA A 3 17.60 19.64 -4.50
CA ALA A 3 16.98 18.35 -4.20
C ALA A 3 15.91 18.55 -3.10
N PRO A 4 14.73 17.93 -3.21
CA PRO A 4 13.68 18.05 -2.20
C PRO A 4 14.20 17.58 -0.84
N ASN A 5 14.11 18.46 0.17
CA ASN A 5 14.58 18.22 1.54
C ASN A 5 13.65 17.28 2.33
N SER A 6 13.36 16.09 1.80
CA SER A 6 12.58 15.02 2.44
C SER A 6 13.44 13.76 2.58
N PRO A 7 13.33 13.02 3.70
CA PRO A 7 14.06 11.77 3.89
C PRO A 7 13.58 10.62 2.97
N PHE A 8 12.50 10.81 2.21
CA PHE A 8 12.02 9.87 1.18
C PHE A 8 11.47 10.61 -0.06
N ASN A 9 11.52 9.96 -1.22
CA ASN A 9 11.12 10.53 -2.52
C ASN A 9 9.73 10.02 -2.89
N TYR A 10 8.87 10.93 -3.35
CA TYR A 10 7.53 10.56 -3.81
C TYR A 10 7.54 9.57 -4.98
N ILE A 11 8.60 9.53 -5.80
CA ILE A 11 8.78 8.50 -6.83
C ILE A 11 8.79 7.09 -6.22
N GLN A 12 9.36 6.89 -5.02
CA GLN A 12 9.33 5.58 -4.35
C GLN A 12 7.90 5.18 -4.00
N VAL A 13 7.07 6.13 -3.58
CA VAL A 13 5.64 5.90 -3.31
C VAL A 13 4.91 5.51 -4.60
N VAL A 14 5.19 6.19 -5.71
CA VAL A 14 4.59 5.87 -7.01
C VAL A 14 5.00 4.47 -7.47
N ILE A 15 6.28 4.11 -7.37
CA ILE A 15 6.78 2.77 -7.71
C ILE A 15 6.13 1.71 -6.80
N ALA A 16 6.04 1.97 -5.50
CA ALA A 16 5.39 1.06 -4.56
C ALA A 16 3.89 0.89 -4.85
N ALA A 17 3.18 1.98 -5.18
CA ALA A 17 1.77 1.94 -5.56
C ALA A 17 1.58 1.11 -6.84
N LEU A 18 2.42 1.31 -7.86
CA LEU A 18 2.41 0.52 -9.09
C LEU A 18 2.67 -0.97 -8.82
N GLY A 19 3.74 -1.27 -8.07
CA GLY A 19 4.12 -2.65 -7.75
C GLY A 19 3.06 -3.37 -6.92
N ALA A 20 2.55 -2.74 -5.85
CA ALA A 20 1.49 -3.29 -5.02
C ALA A 20 0.23 -3.56 -5.84
N SER A 21 -0.15 -2.62 -6.71
CA SER A 21 -1.34 -2.77 -7.54
C SER A 21 -1.21 -3.88 -8.56
N TYR A 22 -0.04 -4.03 -9.17
CA TYR A 22 0.21 -5.13 -10.10
C TYR A 22 0.15 -6.49 -9.39
N LEU A 23 0.78 -6.59 -8.21
CA LEU A 23 0.71 -7.80 -7.38
C LEU A 23 -0.73 -8.09 -6.92
N ASN A 24 -1.47 -7.09 -6.45
CA ASN A 24 -2.86 -7.25 -6.06
C ASN A 24 -3.74 -7.68 -7.24
N VAL A 25 -3.53 -7.14 -8.44
CA VAL A 25 -4.23 -7.59 -9.65
C VAL A 25 -3.93 -9.04 -9.98
N ILE A 26 -2.66 -9.46 -9.90
CA ILE A 26 -2.30 -10.87 -10.07
C ILE A 26 -3.01 -11.73 -9.03
N THR A 27 -2.99 -11.30 -7.76
CA THR A 27 -3.68 -11.98 -6.65
C THR A 27 -5.19 -12.03 -6.89
N TYR A 28 -5.81 -11.01 -7.48
CA TYR A 28 -7.22 -11.01 -7.87
C TYR A 28 -7.51 -12.12 -8.88
N PHE A 29 -6.74 -12.23 -9.96
CA PHE A 29 -6.98 -13.31 -10.92
C PHE A 29 -6.69 -14.70 -10.35
N ILE A 30 -5.66 -14.85 -9.51
CA ILE A 30 -5.39 -16.11 -8.79
C ILE A 30 -6.56 -16.48 -7.90
N GLY A 31 -7.08 -15.55 -7.08
CA GLY A 31 -8.24 -15.80 -6.22
C GLY A 31 -9.46 -16.25 -7.00
N GLY A 32 -9.71 -15.62 -8.16
CA GLY A 32 -10.83 -15.97 -9.02
C GLY A 32 -10.70 -17.40 -9.56
N SER A 33 -9.50 -17.78 -9.98
CA SER A 33 -9.20 -19.16 -10.39
C SER A 33 -9.29 -20.17 -9.23
N ALA A 34 -9.11 -19.71 -7.99
CA ALA A 34 -9.21 -20.50 -6.76
C ALA A 34 -10.63 -20.51 -6.15
N GLY A 35 -11.63 -19.94 -6.84
CA GLY A 35 -13.03 -19.98 -6.42
C GLY A 35 -13.52 -18.79 -5.62
N ALA A 36 -12.78 -17.68 -5.55
CA ALA A 36 -13.28 -16.44 -4.97
C ALA A 36 -14.46 -15.90 -5.80
N SER A 37 -15.63 -15.77 -5.18
CA SER A 37 -16.82 -15.21 -5.83
C SER A 37 -16.73 -13.70 -6.05
N TRP A 38 -15.89 -13.02 -5.26
CA TRP A 38 -15.82 -11.56 -5.13
C TRP A 38 -17.08 -10.92 -4.54
N GLU A 39 -18.05 -11.71 -4.12
CA GLU A 39 -19.26 -11.22 -3.48
C GLU A 39 -19.00 -10.92 -2.00
N LEU A 40 -19.58 -9.82 -1.56
CA LEU A 40 -19.67 -9.45 -0.16
C LEU A 40 -21.06 -9.81 0.38
N LYS A 41 -21.18 -10.01 1.69
CA LYS A 41 -22.44 -10.38 2.36
C LYS A 41 -23.58 -9.37 2.14
N ASN A 42 -23.27 -8.15 1.72
CA ASN A 42 -24.23 -7.10 1.40
C ASN A 42 -24.63 -7.06 -0.09
N GLY A 43 -24.22 -8.04 -0.90
CA GLY A 43 -24.52 -8.13 -2.33
C GLY A 43 -23.64 -7.26 -3.23
N GLN A 44 -22.66 -6.54 -2.68
CA GLN A 44 -21.66 -5.83 -3.50
C GLN A 44 -20.62 -6.81 -4.05
N VAL A 45 -20.08 -6.48 -5.22
CA VAL A 45 -19.03 -7.27 -5.88
C VAL A 45 -17.73 -6.48 -5.92
N VAL A 46 -16.65 -7.11 -5.49
CA VAL A 46 -15.30 -6.55 -5.58
C VAL A 46 -14.83 -6.65 -7.04
N SER A 47 -14.85 -5.51 -7.72
CA SER A 47 -14.40 -5.41 -9.11
C SER A 47 -12.89 -5.20 -9.21
N PHE A 48 -12.33 -5.56 -10.35
CA PHE A 48 -10.95 -5.22 -10.74
C PHE A 48 -10.64 -3.73 -10.55
N ALA A 49 -11.55 -2.84 -10.95
CA ALA A 49 -11.39 -1.39 -10.80
C ALA A 49 -11.31 -0.97 -9.33
N LEU A 50 -12.11 -1.61 -8.47
CA LEU A 50 -12.06 -1.37 -7.03
C LEU A 50 -10.72 -1.82 -6.44
N VAL A 51 -10.19 -2.98 -6.85
CA VAL A 51 -8.86 -3.46 -6.40
C VAL A 51 -7.76 -2.47 -6.78
N LEU A 52 -7.77 -1.96 -8.01
CA LEU A 52 -6.83 -0.93 -8.44
C LEU A 52 -6.97 0.35 -7.60
N ALA A 53 -8.18 0.88 -7.47
CA ALA A 53 -8.42 2.11 -6.70
C ALA A 53 -7.99 1.94 -5.22
N ALA A 54 -8.35 0.82 -4.59
CA ALA A 54 -8.00 0.51 -3.21
C ALA A 54 -6.50 0.26 -2.99
N SER A 55 -5.76 -0.11 -4.04
CA SER A 55 -4.29 -0.25 -3.99
C SER A 55 -3.58 1.09 -4.18
N TRP A 56 -4.04 1.92 -5.13
CA TRP A 56 -3.41 3.19 -5.47
C TRP A 56 -3.69 4.29 -4.44
N VAL A 57 -4.97 4.50 -4.14
CA VAL A 57 -5.42 5.71 -3.43
C VAL A 57 -4.79 5.80 -2.04
N PRO A 58 -4.82 4.77 -1.18
CA PRO A 58 -4.22 4.87 0.15
C PRO A 58 -2.72 5.12 0.09
N ILE A 59 -1.98 4.38 -0.73
CA ILE A 59 -0.51 4.50 -0.82
C ILE A 59 -0.11 5.89 -1.32
N LEU A 60 -0.73 6.37 -2.40
CA LEU A 60 -0.41 7.67 -2.99
C LEU A 60 -0.82 8.84 -2.09
N LEU A 61 -2.01 8.77 -1.49
CA LEU A 61 -2.55 9.85 -0.64
C LEU A 61 -1.77 9.95 0.67
N PHE A 62 -1.62 8.83 1.40
CA PHE A 62 -0.85 8.85 2.64
C PHE A 62 0.64 9.10 2.37
N GLY A 63 1.18 8.60 1.26
CA GLY A 63 2.55 8.90 0.85
C GLY A 63 2.73 10.39 0.59
N LEU A 64 1.74 11.06 0.00
CA LEU A 64 1.80 12.51 -0.22
C LEU A 64 1.78 13.27 1.12
N ILE A 65 0.93 12.85 2.05
CA ILE A 65 0.86 13.44 3.40
C ILE A 65 2.20 13.29 4.12
N VAL A 66 2.77 12.08 4.15
CA VAL A 66 4.07 11.81 4.79
C VAL A 66 5.18 12.61 4.09
N PHE A 67 5.09 12.81 2.77
CA PHE A 67 6.08 13.56 1.98
C PHE A 67 6.10 15.03 2.36
N LEU A 68 4.92 15.64 2.46
CA LEU A 68 4.79 17.04 2.84
C LEU A 68 5.25 17.27 4.29
N ILE A 69 4.89 16.37 5.22
CA ILE A 69 5.33 16.46 6.63
C ILE A 69 6.84 16.21 6.74
N GLY A 70 7.37 15.23 6.00
CA GLY A 70 8.77 14.81 6.01
C GLY A 70 9.75 15.91 5.62
N ARG A 71 9.28 16.93 4.86
CA ARG A 71 10.06 18.13 4.54
C ARG A 71 10.45 18.95 5.77
N LYS A 72 9.61 18.97 6.81
CA LYS A 72 9.84 19.72 8.06
C LYS A 72 10.23 18.81 9.23
N ASN A 73 9.62 17.62 9.31
CA ASN A 73 9.89 16.66 10.36
C ASN A 73 10.39 15.34 9.76
N LYS A 74 11.71 15.19 9.67
CA LYS A 74 12.34 14.01 9.07
C LYS A 74 12.07 12.72 9.85
N GLY A 75 11.70 12.81 11.13
CA GLY A 75 11.39 11.66 11.98
C GLY A 75 10.08 10.95 11.62
N ILE A 76 9.18 11.62 10.88
CA ILE A 76 7.83 11.09 10.61
C ILE A 76 7.87 9.73 9.88
N CYS A 77 8.83 9.50 8.98
CA CYS A 77 8.89 8.27 8.20
C CYS A 77 9.17 7.03 9.08
N LYS A 78 9.91 7.20 10.21
CA LYS A 78 10.15 6.11 11.16
C LYS A 78 8.85 5.56 11.76
N VAL A 79 7.90 6.46 12.01
CA VAL A 79 6.61 6.15 12.61
C VAL A 79 5.63 5.72 11.51
N ALA A 80 5.57 6.46 10.42
CA ALA A 80 4.64 6.24 9.32
C ALA A 80 4.76 4.84 8.70
N GLN A 81 5.99 4.34 8.48
CA GLN A 81 6.21 2.98 7.94
C GLN A 81 5.49 1.90 8.77
N TRP A 82 5.55 2.01 10.10
CA TRP A 82 4.94 1.04 11.02
C TRP A 82 3.45 1.26 11.16
N ILE A 83 3.00 2.51 11.28
CA ILE A 83 1.57 2.83 11.39
C ILE A 83 0.82 2.29 10.17
N GLY A 84 1.28 2.56 8.94
CA GLY A 84 0.57 2.08 7.76
C GLY A 84 0.62 0.56 7.60
N LEU A 85 1.72 -0.10 7.99
CA LEU A 85 1.77 -1.57 8.04
C LEU A 85 0.76 -2.14 9.04
N ILE A 86 0.71 -1.60 10.26
CA ILE A 86 -0.24 -2.03 11.30
C ILE A 86 -1.67 -1.81 10.84
N ILE A 87 -1.99 -0.64 10.27
CA ILE A 87 -3.32 -0.35 9.73
C ILE A 87 -3.69 -1.37 8.65
N ALA A 88 -2.78 -1.67 7.72
CA ALA A 88 -3.02 -2.66 6.68
C ALA A 88 -3.31 -4.05 7.27
N LEU A 89 -2.53 -4.50 8.26
CA LEU A 89 -2.74 -5.79 8.91
C LEU A 89 -4.04 -5.83 9.73
N VAL A 90 -4.36 -4.78 10.49
CA VAL A 90 -5.62 -4.69 11.26
C VAL A 90 -6.83 -4.66 10.31
N SER A 91 -6.71 -3.99 9.17
CA SER A 91 -7.81 -3.89 8.20
C SER A 91 -8.19 -5.22 7.55
N ILE A 92 -7.39 -6.29 7.70
CA ILE A 92 -7.73 -7.68 7.31
C ILE A 92 -8.99 -8.19 8.03
N ILE A 93 -9.31 -7.66 9.22
CA ILE A 93 -10.54 -7.99 9.92
C ILE A 93 -11.76 -7.73 9.03
N SER A 94 -11.74 -6.67 8.23
CA SER A 94 -12.85 -6.31 7.35
C SER A 94 -13.17 -7.40 6.31
N PRO A 95 -12.26 -7.78 5.38
CA PRO A 95 -12.55 -8.83 4.39
C PRO A 95 -12.94 -10.17 5.03
N VAL A 96 -12.37 -10.54 6.17
CA VAL A 96 -12.77 -11.75 6.90
C VAL A 96 -14.24 -11.67 7.37
N MET A 97 -14.68 -10.51 7.84
CA MET A 97 -16.03 -10.33 8.37
C MET A 97 -17.09 -10.16 7.26
N ILE A 98 -16.75 -9.53 6.14
CA ILE A 98 -17.74 -9.09 5.14
C ILE A 98 -17.79 -9.93 3.86
N SER A 99 -16.80 -10.78 3.57
CA SER A 99 -16.81 -11.61 2.36
C SER A 99 -17.88 -12.71 2.43
N ALA A 100 -18.50 -13.03 1.29
CA ALA A 100 -19.51 -14.08 1.20
C ALA A 100 -18.91 -15.49 1.29
N ASP A 101 -17.66 -15.66 0.86
CA ASP A 101 -16.95 -16.94 0.86
C ASP A 101 -15.50 -16.82 1.38
N ALA A 102 -14.92 -17.97 1.74
CA ALA A 102 -13.58 -18.04 2.33
C ALA A 102 -12.47 -17.69 1.33
N ALA A 103 -12.61 -18.02 0.05
CA ALA A 103 -11.60 -17.73 -0.96
C ALA A 103 -11.47 -16.22 -1.20
N THR A 104 -12.60 -15.50 -1.26
CA THR A 104 -12.65 -14.03 -1.31
C THR A 104 -12.02 -13.43 -0.05
N ALA A 105 -12.40 -13.91 1.14
CA ALA A 105 -11.85 -13.43 2.41
C ALA A 105 -10.32 -13.56 2.47
N VAL A 106 -9.79 -14.74 2.17
CA VAL A 106 -8.35 -15.01 2.16
C VAL A 106 -7.64 -14.16 1.12
N THR A 107 -8.18 -14.10 -0.10
CA THR A 107 -7.51 -13.38 -1.19
C THR A 107 -7.43 -11.87 -0.92
N LEU A 108 -8.52 -11.26 -0.45
CA LEU A 108 -8.51 -9.84 -0.04
C LEU A 108 -7.55 -9.60 1.12
N SER A 109 -7.50 -10.53 2.10
CA SER A 109 -6.55 -10.43 3.21
C SER A 109 -5.09 -10.40 2.73
N VAL A 110 -4.74 -11.23 1.75
CA VAL A 110 -3.41 -11.23 1.12
C VAL A 110 -3.12 -9.90 0.43
N MET A 111 -4.09 -9.31 -0.28
CA MET A 111 -3.91 -7.99 -0.90
C MET A 111 -3.61 -6.89 0.13
N HIS A 112 -4.24 -6.95 1.30
CA HIS A 112 -3.93 -6.03 2.41
C HIS A 112 -2.49 -6.20 2.90
N VAL A 113 -2.00 -7.44 3.02
CA VAL A 113 -0.59 -7.71 3.38
C VAL A 113 0.36 -7.14 2.33
N ILE A 114 0.12 -7.39 1.05
CA ILE A 114 0.92 -6.86 -0.08
C ILE A 114 1.01 -5.32 0.02
N SER A 115 -0.14 -4.68 0.24
CA SER A 115 -0.24 -3.21 0.33
C SER A 115 0.49 -2.67 1.56
N GLY A 116 0.39 -3.35 2.71
CA GLY A 116 1.12 -3.01 3.94
C GLY A 116 2.63 -3.13 3.80
N VAL A 117 3.10 -4.21 3.15
CA VAL A 117 4.53 -4.42 2.87
C VAL A 117 5.05 -3.36 1.90
N ALA A 118 4.32 -3.08 0.82
CA ALA A 118 4.69 -2.02 -0.13
C ALA A 118 4.78 -0.65 0.54
N TRP A 119 3.81 -0.32 1.41
CA TRP A 119 3.85 0.89 2.22
C TRP A 119 5.09 0.95 3.12
N PHE A 120 5.38 -0.12 3.87
CA PHE A 120 6.49 -0.16 4.79
C PHE A 120 7.81 0.20 4.11
N PHE A 121 8.06 -0.37 2.93
CA PHE A 121 9.27 -0.08 2.15
C PHE A 121 9.24 1.32 1.50
N ALA A 122 8.08 1.78 1.03
CA ALA A 122 7.93 3.12 0.46
C ALA A 122 8.23 4.22 1.49
N ALA A 123 7.74 4.04 2.72
CA ALA A 123 7.92 4.99 3.83
C ALA A 123 9.18 4.69 4.67
N HIS A 124 10.03 3.76 4.25
CA HIS A 124 11.15 3.29 5.06
C HIS A 124 12.18 4.40 5.33
N TYR A 125 12.45 4.68 6.60
CA TYR A 125 13.36 5.77 7.00
C TYR A 125 14.81 5.56 6.55
N GLY A 126 15.22 4.31 6.29
CA GLY A 126 16.54 3.99 5.72
C GLY A 126 16.78 4.61 4.35
N ASN A 127 15.73 4.96 3.61
CA ASN A 127 15.80 5.55 2.27
C ASN A 127 16.52 6.91 2.23
N LYS A 128 16.73 7.56 3.39
CA LYS A 128 17.50 8.81 3.50
C LYS A 128 18.90 8.71 2.89
N GLN A 129 19.53 7.53 2.93
CA GLN A 129 20.89 7.36 2.43
C GLN A 129 20.96 7.44 0.89
N LEU A 130 19.91 6.99 0.20
CA LEU A 130 19.79 7.04 -1.26
C LEU A 130 19.76 8.49 -1.77
N HIS A 131 19.32 9.43 -0.94
CA HIS A 131 19.22 10.84 -1.31
C HIS A 131 20.49 11.64 -1.00
N VAL A 132 21.23 11.24 0.02
CA VAL A 132 22.53 11.86 0.33
C VAL A 132 23.53 11.50 -0.77
N ALA A 133 23.56 10.23 -1.20
CA ALA A 133 24.45 9.78 -2.27
C ALA A 133 24.20 10.48 -3.61
N ALA A 134 22.93 10.75 -3.95
CA ALA A 134 22.54 11.45 -5.18
C ALA A 134 22.83 12.97 -5.16
N ALA A 135 23.08 13.57 -3.99
CA ALA A 135 23.42 14.98 -3.86
C ALA A 135 24.94 15.25 -3.85
N THR A 136 25.75 14.19 -3.72
CA THR A 136 27.22 14.24 -3.71
C THR A 136 27.87 13.67 -4.97
N ALA A 137 27.06 13.16 -5.91
CA ALA A 137 27.48 12.68 -7.22
C ALA A 137 27.19 13.74 -8.29
#